data_AF-A0A7R9A1F2-F1
#
_entry.id   AF-A0A7R9A1F2-F1
#
_cell.length_a   1.000
_cell.length_b   1.000
_cell.length_c   1.000
_cell.angle_alpha   90.00
_cell.angle_beta   90.00
_cell.angle_gamma   90.00
#
_symmetry.space_group_name_H-M   'P 1'
#
loop_
_entity.id
_entity.type
_entity.pdbx_description
1 polymer ?
#
loop_
_entity_poly.entity_id
_entity_poly.type
_entity_poly.pdbx_seq_one_letter_code
_entity_poly.pdbx_strand_id
1 'polypeptide(L)'
;MIPGSPQTKEPQLPVRGSLAFLLLENLTSKFTHPCVVDLKMGTRQYGDDASQSKKASKTAKVASTTSGKIGVRIYGMQVYDVKLEQFLCRNKYFGRALSVEGFEEALCQYLNNGERLRLDLIPAMLERLESLKNVLESLQTFRFYTSSLLIIYEGKDDPHGLSSSEDSRDSYDSSHSDVGILVDVRMIDFAHATYEGFQDDSSLHIGPDSGFIFGLENLIDVLKHISDKYSA
;
A
#
# COMPACT_ATOMS: atom_id res chain seq x y z
N MET A 1 34.58 35.03 13.98
CA MET A 1 34.59 34.01 12.91
C MET A 1 33.26 33.29 12.98
N ILE A 2 32.43 33.44 11.96
CA ILE A 2 31.12 32.76 11.87
C ILE A 2 31.37 31.40 11.21
N PRO A 3 30.93 30.26 11.79
CA PRO A 3 31.07 28.96 11.13
C PRO A 3 30.24 28.95 9.84
N GLY A 4 30.86 28.56 8.74
CA GLY A 4 30.21 28.47 7.43
C GLY A 4 29.04 27.50 7.46
N SER A 5 27.94 27.89 6.81
CA SER A 5 26.76 27.07 6.57
C SER A 5 27.12 25.76 5.86
N PRO A 6 26.48 24.62 6.20
CA PRO A 6 26.68 23.38 5.47
C PRO A 6 26.23 23.56 4.01
N GLN A 7 27.15 23.40 3.06
CA GLN A 7 26.78 23.30 1.65
C GLN A 7 26.12 21.93 1.43
N THR A 8 24.80 21.93 1.25
CA THR A 8 24.07 20.79 0.71
C THR A 8 24.58 20.57 -0.72
N LYS A 9 25.35 19.50 -0.94
CA LYS A 9 25.76 19.09 -2.29
C LYS A 9 24.49 18.72 -3.07
N GLU A 10 24.25 19.39 -4.19
CA GLU A 10 23.22 18.99 -5.13
C GLU A 10 23.46 17.53 -5.58
N PRO A 11 22.41 16.71 -5.71
CA PRO A 11 22.56 15.34 -6.17
C PRO A 11 23.09 15.34 -7.60
N GLN A 12 24.31 14.83 -7.77
CA GLN A 12 24.92 14.68 -9.08
C GLN A 12 24.22 13.55 -9.85
N LEU A 13 23.75 13.86 -11.06
CA LEU A 13 23.21 12.86 -11.97
C LEU A 13 24.26 11.76 -12.24
N PRO A 14 23.87 10.48 -12.26
CA PRO A 14 24.80 9.38 -12.44
C PRO A 14 25.58 9.50 -13.75
N VAL A 15 26.89 9.28 -13.69
CA VAL A 15 27.79 9.24 -14.86
C VAL A 15 27.29 8.15 -15.82
N ARG A 16 27.28 8.42 -17.14
CA ARG A 16 26.85 7.47 -18.18
C ARG A 16 27.46 6.08 -17.93
N GLY A 17 26.60 5.06 -17.78
CA GLY A 17 27.00 3.67 -17.49
C GLY A 17 26.90 3.28 -16.01
N SER A 18 26.56 4.20 -15.11
CA SER A 18 26.36 3.92 -13.69
C SER A 18 24.91 3.54 -13.41
N LEU A 19 24.67 2.48 -12.64
CA LEU A 19 23.36 2.13 -12.13
C LEU A 19 23.05 3.01 -10.90
N ALA A 20 21.89 3.67 -10.91
CA ALA A 20 21.37 4.38 -9.75
C ALA A 20 20.45 3.46 -8.94
N PHE A 21 20.56 3.52 -7.62
CA PHE A 21 19.73 2.76 -6.69
C PHE A 21 19.11 3.70 -5.66
N LEU A 22 17.88 3.40 -5.24
CA LEU A 22 17.24 4.02 -4.10
C LEU A 22 17.45 3.12 -2.88
N LEU A 23 18.03 3.66 -1.81
CA LEU A 23 18.07 2.99 -0.51
C LEU A 23 16.79 3.36 0.24
N LEU A 24 15.98 2.36 0.55
CA LEU A 24 14.68 2.53 1.21
C LEU A 24 14.63 1.71 2.49
N GLU A 25 13.77 2.13 3.43
CA GLU A 25 13.46 1.38 4.64
C GLU A 25 12.93 -0.02 4.30
N ASN A 26 13.34 -1.03 5.09
CA ASN A 26 12.73 -2.36 5.03
C ASN A 26 11.49 -2.41 5.94
N LEU A 27 10.31 -2.23 5.34
CA LEU A 27 9.02 -2.19 6.04
C LEU A 27 8.68 -3.47 6.81
N THR A 28 9.21 -4.63 6.41
CA THR A 28 8.91 -5.92 7.08
C THR A 28 9.88 -6.26 8.22
N SER A 29 10.94 -5.47 8.41
CA SER A 29 12.02 -5.78 9.37
C SER A 29 11.56 -5.88 10.84
N LYS A 30 10.50 -5.15 11.19
CA LYS A 30 9.89 -5.14 12.53
C LYS A 30 8.89 -6.27 12.79
N PHE A 31 8.61 -7.12 11.81
CA PHE A 31 7.66 -8.22 11.90
C PHE A 31 8.40 -9.55 11.92
N THR A 32 7.93 -10.48 12.74
CA THR A 32 8.45 -11.86 12.76
C THR A 32 7.82 -12.69 11.65
N HIS A 33 6.49 -12.60 11.48
CA HIS A 33 5.75 -13.28 10.42
C HIS A 33 4.92 -12.26 9.64
N PRO A 34 5.54 -11.43 8.79
CA PRO A 34 4.83 -10.39 8.06
C PRO A 34 3.79 -11.01 7.12
N CYS A 35 2.52 -10.74 7.41
CA CYS A 35 1.43 -10.88 6.45
C CYS A 35 1.39 -9.60 5.62
N VAL A 36 1.42 -9.72 4.29
CA VAL A 36 1.55 -8.59 3.37
C VAL A 36 0.53 -8.71 2.25
N VAL A 37 -0.15 -7.62 1.92
CA VAL A 37 -0.93 -7.50 0.68
C VAL A 37 -0.50 -6.27 -0.11
N ASP A 38 -0.21 -6.48 -1.39
CA ASP A 38 0.04 -5.44 -2.39
C ASP A 38 -1.25 -5.22 -3.19
N LEU A 39 -1.78 -4.01 -3.10
CA LEU A 39 -3.00 -3.58 -3.76
C LEU A 39 -2.66 -2.57 -4.85
N LYS A 40 -2.95 -2.90 -6.11
CA LYS A 40 -2.78 -1.96 -7.22
C LYS A 40 -3.95 -1.00 -7.24
N MET A 41 -3.64 0.30 -7.13
CA MET A 41 -4.63 1.35 -6.98
C MET A 41 -4.94 2.03 -8.32
N GLY A 42 -6.10 2.68 -8.39
CA GLY A 42 -6.51 3.50 -9.52
C GLY A 42 -7.25 2.77 -10.63
N THR A 43 -8.23 3.46 -11.19
CA THR A 43 -8.96 3.10 -12.42
C THR A 43 -8.17 3.45 -13.70
N ARG A 44 -7.09 4.23 -13.60
CA ARG A 44 -6.13 4.49 -14.67
C ARG A 44 -4.75 4.05 -14.22
N GLN A 45 -4.06 3.24 -15.03
CA GLN A 45 -2.78 2.61 -14.66
C GLN A 45 -1.70 2.78 -15.72
N TYR A 46 -1.65 3.97 -16.32
CA TYR A 46 -0.61 4.37 -17.26
C TYR A 46 -0.36 5.88 -17.11
N GLY A 47 0.91 6.27 -17.10
CA GLY A 47 1.34 7.67 -17.14
C GLY A 47 0.94 8.37 -18.43
N ASP A 48 1.07 9.70 -18.45
CA ASP A 48 0.72 10.51 -19.62
C ASP A 48 1.66 10.25 -20.80
N ASP A 49 2.93 9.99 -20.49
CA ASP A 49 4.03 9.61 -21.39
C ASP A 49 3.93 8.19 -21.97
N ALA A 50 2.97 7.38 -21.51
CA ALA A 50 2.90 5.99 -21.90
C ALA A 50 2.61 5.81 -23.40
N SER A 51 3.39 4.95 -24.06
CA SER A 51 3.17 4.54 -25.46
C SER A 51 1.77 3.94 -25.66
N GLN A 52 1.23 4.00 -26.88
CA GLN A 52 -0.10 3.45 -27.20
C GLN A 52 -0.27 1.96 -26.81
N SER A 53 0.76 1.13 -27.01
CA SER A 53 0.73 -0.28 -26.62
C SER A 53 0.64 -0.47 -25.10
N LYS A 54 1.41 0.30 -24.32
CA LYS A 54 1.32 0.33 -22.85
C LYS A 54 -0.06 0.80 -22.40
N LYS A 55 -0.59 1.89 -22.99
CA LYS A 55 -1.94 2.41 -22.70
C LYS A 55 -3.00 1.31 -22.95
N ALA A 56 -3.01 0.69 -24.13
CA ALA A 56 -3.95 -0.38 -24.47
C ALA A 56 -3.86 -1.59 -23.51
N SER A 57 -2.64 -2.06 -23.20
CA SER A 57 -2.44 -3.19 -22.28
C SER A 57 -2.93 -2.90 -20.85
N LYS A 58 -2.70 -1.68 -20.36
CA LYS A 58 -3.11 -1.26 -19.01
C LYS A 58 -4.63 -1.04 -18.97
N THR A 59 -5.21 -0.40 -19.98
CA THR A 59 -6.67 -0.24 -20.12
C THR A 59 -7.38 -1.59 -20.15
N ALA A 60 -6.91 -2.55 -20.97
CA ALA A 60 -7.49 -3.88 -21.03
C ALA A 60 -7.44 -4.58 -19.66
N LYS A 61 -6.33 -4.44 -18.92
CA LYS A 61 -6.18 -5.00 -17.57
C LYS A 61 -7.10 -4.35 -16.55
N VAL A 62 -7.29 -3.03 -16.60
CA VAL A 62 -8.25 -2.35 -15.74
C VAL A 62 -9.66 -2.87 -16.03
N ALA A 63 -10.05 -2.92 -17.31
CA ALA A 63 -11.38 -3.36 -17.73
C ALA A 63 -11.69 -4.81 -17.34
N SER A 64 -10.67 -5.68 -17.33
CA SER A 64 -10.84 -7.11 -17.02
C SER A 64 -10.63 -7.47 -15.55
N THR A 65 -10.47 -6.51 -14.64
CA THR A 65 -10.20 -6.76 -13.22
C THR A 65 -11.03 -5.87 -12.32
N THR A 66 -10.95 -6.08 -11.01
CA THR A 66 -11.64 -5.25 -10.01
C THR A 66 -11.17 -3.79 -10.05
N SER A 67 -9.99 -3.47 -10.59
CA SER A 67 -9.54 -2.08 -10.73
C SER A 67 -10.49 -1.22 -11.56
N GLY A 68 -11.17 -1.77 -12.56
CA GLY A 68 -12.16 -1.03 -13.34
C GLY A 68 -13.47 -0.78 -12.61
N LYS A 69 -13.82 -1.65 -11.65
CA LYS A 69 -15.11 -1.60 -10.94
C LYS A 69 -15.04 -0.85 -9.61
N ILE A 70 -13.99 -1.10 -8.84
CA ILE A 70 -13.81 -0.61 -7.46
C ILE A 70 -12.49 0.11 -7.26
N GLY A 71 -11.74 0.42 -8.34
CA GLY A 71 -10.50 1.21 -8.24
C GLY A 71 -9.31 0.49 -7.57
N VAL A 72 -9.48 -0.76 -7.14
CA VAL A 72 -8.44 -1.53 -6.45
C VAL A 72 -8.44 -2.99 -6.91
N ARG A 73 -7.26 -3.63 -6.91
CA ARG A 73 -7.12 -5.09 -7.07
C ARG A 73 -5.94 -5.63 -6.30
N ILE A 74 -5.98 -6.92 -5.96
CA ILE A 74 -4.82 -7.62 -5.41
C ILE A 74 -3.77 -7.82 -6.50
N TYR A 75 -2.55 -7.37 -6.24
CA TYR A 75 -1.37 -7.64 -7.06
C TYR A 75 -0.56 -8.82 -6.53
N GLY A 76 -0.56 -9.01 -5.22
CA GLY A 76 -0.03 -10.19 -4.54
C GLY A 76 -0.37 -10.15 -3.06
N MET A 77 -0.33 -11.31 -2.41
CA MET A 77 -0.39 -11.37 -0.96
C MET A 77 0.38 -12.57 -0.42
N GLN A 78 0.82 -12.44 0.83
CA GLN A 78 1.45 -13.47 1.63
C GLN A 78 0.80 -13.44 3.02
N VAL A 79 0.34 -14.58 3.52
CA VAL A 79 -0.36 -14.70 4.80
C VAL A 79 0.23 -15.85 5.58
N TYR A 80 0.64 -15.62 6.83
CA TYR A 80 1.13 -16.68 7.70
C TYR A 80 -0.05 -17.45 8.30
N ASP A 81 -0.08 -18.76 8.04
CA ASP A 81 -1.00 -19.70 8.68
C ASP A 81 -0.32 -20.26 9.93
N VAL A 82 -0.85 -19.93 11.10
CA VAL A 82 -0.31 -20.31 12.41
C VAL A 82 -0.39 -21.82 12.62
N LYS A 83 -1.47 -22.48 12.18
CA LYS A 83 -1.66 -23.92 12.37
C LYS A 83 -0.71 -24.74 11.51
N LEU A 84 -0.48 -24.26 10.29
CA LEU A 84 0.36 -24.95 9.31
C LEU A 84 1.82 -24.49 9.37
N GLU A 85 2.14 -23.46 10.17
CA GLU A 85 3.44 -22.82 10.30
C GLU A 85 4.08 -22.45 8.95
N GLN A 86 3.26 -22.01 8.00
CA GLN A 86 3.71 -21.71 6.63
C GLN A 86 2.99 -20.51 6.05
N PHE A 87 3.56 -19.94 4.99
CA PHE A 87 2.96 -18.85 4.26
C PHE A 87 2.09 -19.34 3.10
N LEU A 88 0.85 -18.85 3.05
CA LEU A 88 0.02 -18.86 1.86
C LEU A 88 0.39 -17.67 0.98
N CYS A 89 0.84 -17.93 -0.25
CA CYS A 89 1.18 -16.89 -1.21
C CYS A 89 0.23 -16.88 -2.40
N ARG A 90 -0.28 -15.70 -2.77
CA ARG A 90 -1.03 -15.46 -4.00
C ARG A 90 -0.33 -14.44 -4.86
N ASN A 91 -0.32 -14.70 -6.16
CA ASN A 91 0.35 -13.86 -7.14
C ASN A 91 -0.64 -12.97 -7.91
N LYS A 92 -0.11 -12.15 -8.83
CA LYS A 92 -0.90 -11.24 -9.67
C LYS A 92 -1.93 -11.92 -10.56
N TYR A 93 -1.79 -13.21 -10.87
CA TYR A 93 -2.75 -13.92 -11.71
C TYR A 93 -3.98 -14.32 -10.90
N PHE A 94 -3.80 -14.70 -9.64
CA PHE A 94 -4.89 -14.88 -8.69
C PHE A 94 -5.73 -13.60 -8.57
N GLY A 95 -5.09 -12.46 -8.26
CA GLY A 95 -5.81 -11.20 -8.10
C GLY A 95 -6.50 -10.67 -9.36
N ARG A 96 -6.00 -11.02 -10.56
CA ARG A 96 -6.65 -10.68 -11.84
C ARG A 96 -7.91 -11.48 -12.12
N ALA A 97 -8.03 -12.67 -11.54
CA ALA A 97 -9.17 -13.55 -11.78
C ALA A 97 -10.37 -13.24 -10.85
N LEU A 98 -10.19 -12.37 -9.86
CA LEU A 98 -11.21 -12.07 -8.87
C LEU A 98 -12.34 -11.21 -9.43
N SER A 99 -13.56 -11.51 -9.00
CA SER A 99 -14.70 -10.59 -9.04
C SER A 99 -14.63 -9.60 -7.86
N VAL A 100 -15.64 -8.73 -7.72
CA VAL A 100 -15.71 -7.82 -6.56
C VAL A 100 -15.95 -8.63 -5.27
N GLU A 101 -16.82 -9.63 -5.35
CA GLU A 101 -17.10 -10.56 -4.25
C GLU A 101 -15.84 -11.38 -3.92
N GLY A 102 -15.15 -11.89 -4.96
CA GLY A 102 -13.89 -12.60 -4.78
C GLY A 102 -12.76 -11.73 -4.21
N PHE A 103 -12.82 -10.41 -4.38
CA PHE A 103 -11.89 -9.48 -3.73
C PHE A 103 -12.16 -9.39 -2.22
N GLU A 104 -13.42 -9.29 -1.79
CA GLU A 104 -13.79 -9.35 -0.36
C GLU A 104 -13.35 -10.69 0.25
N GLU A 105 -13.65 -11.81 -0.42
CA GLU A 105 -13.23 -13.14 0.04
C GLU A 105 -11.70 -13.27 0.15
N ALA A 106 -10.96 -12.67 -0.78
CA ALA A 106 -9.51 -12.65 -0.73
C ALA A 106 -8.97 -11.78 0.40
N LEU A 107 -9.65 -10.68 0.77
CA LEU A 107 -9.32 -9.91 1.97
C LEU A 107 -9.66 -10.67 3.27
N CYS A 108 -10.74 -11.45 3.29
CA CYS A 108 -11.00 -12.38 4.38
C CYS A 108 -9.89 -13.44 4.50
N GLN A 109 -9.40 -13.98 3.37
CA GLN A 109 -8.24 -14.89 3.36
C GLN A 109 -6.97 -14.18 3.82
N TYR A 110 -6.78 -12.91 3.44
CA TYR A 110 -5.66 -12.10 3.90
C TYR A 110 -5.66 -11.92 5.41
N LEU A 111 -6.82 -11.71 6.03
CA LEU A 111 -6.97 -11.48 7.47
C LEU A 111 -7.08 -12.77 8.31
N ASN A 112 -7.11 -13.95 7.68
CA ASN A 112 -7.26 -15.22 8.38
C ASN A 112 -5.88 -15.85 8.64
N ASN A 113 -5.52 -16.01 9.91
CA ASN A 113 -4.22 -16.57 10.31
C ASN A 113 -4.24 -18.11 10.46
N GLY A 114 -5.27 -18.79 9.96
CA GLY A 114 -5.49 -20.24 10.11
C GLY A 114 -6.25 -20.61 11.39
N GLU A 115 -6.24 -19.77 12.43
CA GLU A 115 -6.98 -19.99 13.68
C GLU A 115 -8.26 -19.18 13.74
N ARG A 116 -8.18 -17.89 13.42
CA ARG A 116 -9.31 -16.95 13.44
C ARG A 116 -9.17 -15.92 12.33
N LEU A 117 -10.29 -15.28 12.01
CA LEU A 117 -10.28 -14.04 11.24
C LEU A 117 -9.85 -12.89 12.17
N ARG A 118 -8.73 -12.24 11.85
CA ARG A 118 -8.12 -11.18 12.67
C ARG A 118 -8.82 -9.84 12.52
N LEU A 119 -10.11 -9.80 12.89
CA LEU A 119 -10.94 -8.58 12.86
C LEU A 119 -10.38 -7.48 13.77
N ASP A 120 -9.63 -7.84 14.80
CA ASP A 120 -8.91 -6.92 15.70
C ASP A 120 -7.94 -5.99 14.96
N LEU A 121 -7.45 -6.38 13.77
CA LEU A 121 -6.55 -5.55 12.97
C LEU A 121 -7.27 -4.46 12.17
N ILE A 122 -8.57 -4.63 11.91
CA ILE A 122 -9.32 -3.76 11.00
C ILE A 122 -9.37 -2.31 11.53
N PRO A 123 -9.65 -2.02 12.81
CA PRO A 123 -9.64 -0.64 13.31
C PRO A 123 -8.32 0.10 13.04
N ALA A 124 -7.18 -0.54 13.32
CA ALA A 124 -5.85 0.04 13.08
C ALA A 124 -5.54 0.21 11.59
N MET A 125 -6.01 -0.71 10.73
CA MET A 125 -5.92 -0.53 9.27
C MET A 125 -6.76 0.66 8.81
N LEU A 126 -8.01 0.76 9.25
CA LEU A 126 -8.93 1.82 8.88
C LEU A 126 -8.42 3.20 9.29
N GLU A 127 -7.90 3.35 10.50
CA GLU A 127 -7.30 4.61 10.96
C GLU A 127 -6.20 5.10 10.01
N ARG A 128 -5.26 4.20 9.65
CA ARG A 128 -4.16 4.53 8.74
C ARG A 128 -4.65 4.83 7.32
N LEU A 129 -5.66 4.11 6.84
CA LEU A 129 -6.24 4.30 5.51
C LEU A 129 -6.99 5.64 5.41
N GLU A 130 -7.79 5.99 6.41
CA GLU A 130 -8.52 7.26 6.48
C GLU A 130 -7.55 8.44 6.62
N SER A 131 -6.49 8.30 7.42
CA SER A 131 -5.41 9.29 7.50
C SER A 131 -4.73 9.50 6.14
N LEU A 132 -4.39 8.40 5.45
CA LEU A 132 -3.82 8.46 4.10
C LEU A 132 -4.78 9.13 3.11
N LYS A 133 -6.08 8.81 3.19
CA LYS A 133 -7.12 9.42 2.35
C LYS A 133 -7.13 10.94 2.51
N ASN A 134 -7.14 11.44 3.74
CA ASN A 134 -7.13 12.88 4.03
C ASN A 134 -5.90 13.58 3.41
N VAL A 135 -4.72 12.94 3.49
CA VAL A 135 -3.52 13.46 2.83
C VAL A 135 -3.70 13.50 1.32
N LEU A 136 -4.13 12.40 0.71
CA LEU A 136 -4.31 12.31 -0.75
C LEU A 136 -5.32 13.32 -1.30
N GLU A 137 -6.40 13.60 -0.56
CA GLU A 137 -7.40 14.62 -0.93
C GLU A 137 -6.81 16.04 -0.92
N SER A 138 -5.82 16.30 -0.06
CA SER A 138 -5.13 17.59 0.00
C SER A 138 -4.10 17.79 -1.13
N LEU A 139 -3.57 16.70 -1.70
CA LEU A 139 -2.51 16.75 -2.71
C LEU A 139 -3.06 17.16 -4.08
N GLN A 140 -3.02 18.46 -4.36
CA GLN A 140 -3.39 19.01 -5.67
C GLN A 140 -2.41 18.57 -6.75
N THR A 141 -2.91 18.30 -7.95
CA THR A 141 -2.15 17.98 -9.18
C THR A 141 -1.41 16.63 -9.19
N PHE A 142 -1.19 16.02 -8.03
CA PHE A 142 -0.53 14.72 -7.93
C PHE A 142 -1.34 13.61 -8.62
N ARG A 143 -0.64 12.70 -9.30
CA ARG A 143 -1.18 11.45 -9.85
C ARG A 143 -0.22 10.31 -9.53
N PHE A 144 -0.75 9.19 -9.06
CA PHE A 144 0.02 8.03 -8.59
C PHE A 144 -0.23 6.82 -9.51
N TYR A 145 0.05 6.98 -10.80
CA TYR A 145 -0.24 5.93 -11.75
C TYR A 145 0.57 4.68 -11.47
N THR A 146 -0.10 3.54 -11.50
CA THR A 146 0.51 2.23 -11.23
C THR A 146 1.17 2.08 -9.86
N SER A 147 0.96 3.02 -8.94
CA SER A 147 1.39 2.87 -7.56
C SER A 147 0.53 1.82 -6.84
N SER A 148 1.10 1.27 -5.78
CA SER A 148 0.42 0.28 -4.94
C SER A 148 0.26 0.81 -3.52
N LEU A 149 -0.74 0.28 -2.84
CA LEU A 149 -0.85 0.35 -1.40
C LEU A 149 -0.37 -0.99 -0.82
N LEU A 150 0.55 -0.94 0.12
CA LEU A 150 1.08 -2.10 0.84
C LEU A 150 0.53 -2.08 2.25
N ILE A 151 -0.20 -3.12 2.63
CA ILE A 151 -0.70 -3.31 4.01
C ILE A 151 0.05 -4.50 4.60
N ILE A 152 0.56 -4.32 5.82
CA ILE A 152 1.38 -5.30 6.53
C ILE A 152 0.84 -5.46 7.94
N TYR A 153 0.82 -6.69 8.46
CA TYR A 153 0.57 -6.94 9.88
C TYR A 153 1.35 -8.17 10.39
N GLU A 154 1.46 -8.31 11.71
CA GLU A 154 2.08 -9.50 12.33
C GLU A 154 1.15 -10.70 12.32
N GLY A 155 1.56 -11.79 11.64
CA GLY A 155 0.75 -12.98 11.43
C GLY A 155 0.43 -13.75 12.71
N LYS A 156 1.37 -13.80 13.67
CA LYS A 156 1.12 -14.41 14.97
C LYS A 156 0.39 -13.44 15.89
N ASP A 157 -0.74 -13.89 16.39
CA ASP A 157 -1.50 -13.21 17.42
C ASP A 157 -0.77 -13.45 18.75
N ASP A 158 0.04 -12.49 19.20
CA ASP A 158 0.65 -12.53 20.53
C ASP A 158 -0.14 -11.62 21.49
N PRO A 159 -1.13 -12.16 22.21
CA PRO A 159 -1.92 -11.39 23.17
C PRO A 159 -1.09 -10.86 24.35
N HIS A 160 0.18 -11.29 24.49
CA HIS A 160 1.09 -10.82 25.52
C HIS A 160 2.09 -9.75 25.04
N GLY A 161 1.98 -9.31 23.78
CA GLY A 161 2.64 -8.13 23.26
C GLY A 161 4.13 -8.06 23.55
N LEU A 162 4.97 -8.77 22.78
CA LEU A 162 6.42 -8.58 22.65
C LEU A 162 7.09 -7.79 23.81
N SER A 163 7.24 -8.43 24.96
CA SER A 163 8.40 -8.18 25.81
C SER A 163 9.56 -9.02 25.25
N SER A 164 10.49 -8.39 24.51
CA SER A 164 11.91 -8.77 24.34
C SER A 164 12.49 -8.32 22.99
N SER A 165 12.70 -7.02 22.85
CA SER A 165 13.89 -6.50 22.16
C SER A 165 14.07 -5.03 22.55
N GLU A 166 15.00 -4.78 23.48
CA GLU A 166 15.33 -3.44 23.98
C GLU A 166 16.18 -2.59 23.03
N ASP A 167 16.46 -3.04 21.80
CA ASP A 167 17.32 -2.31 20.87
C ASP A 167 16.55 -1.91 19.61
N SER A 168 15.92 -0.73 19.64
CA SER A 168 15.75 0.24 18.53
C SER A 168 14.64 1.24 18.88
N ARG A 169 14.90 2.14 19.82
CA ARG A 169 14.06 3.33 20.03
C ARG A 169 14.48 4.41 19.04
N ASP A 170 13.96 4.35 17.82
CA ASP A 170 13.77 5.55 17.02
C ASP A 170 12.30 5.96 17.11
N SER A 171 12.10 7.21 17.48
CA SER A 171 10.85 7.85 17.88
C SER A 171 9.74 7.69 16.84
N TYR A 172 8.86 6.71 17.06
CA TYR A 172 7.53 6.67 16.45
C TYR A 172 6.59 7.48 17.33
N ASP A 173 5.88 8.42 16.70
CA ASP A 173 4.86 9.25 17.32
C ASP A 173 3.84 8.38 18.06
N SER A 174 3.91 8.44 19.38
CA SER A 174 3.21 7.55 20.31
C SER A 174 2.02 8.28 20.88
N SER A 175 1.04 8.58 20.03
CA SER A 175 -0.31 8.91 20.47
C SER A 175 -1.27 7.84 19.97
N HIS A 176 -1.78 7.04 20.92
CA HIS A 176 -2.72 5.91 20.77
C HIS A 176 -2.08 4.52 20.62
N SER A 177 -1.28 4.14 21.62
CA SER A 177 -1.00 2.75 21.93
C SER A 177 -2.24 2.08 22.55
N ASP A 178 -3.16 1.63 21.71
CA ASP A 178 -4.01 0.50 22.07
C ASP A 178 -3.20 -0.79 21.79
N VAL A 179 -2.93 -1.53 22.86
CA VAL A 179 -2.44 -2.92 22.95
C VAL A 179 -1.86 -3.51 21.65
N GLY A 180 -0.53 -3.52 21.50
CA GLY A 180 0.23 -4.56 20.77
C GLY A 180 -0.08 -4.84 19.28
N ILE A 181 -1.03 -4.16 18.64
CA ILE A 181 -1.45 -4.46 17.26
C ILE A 181 -0.52 -3.75 16.29
N LEU A 182 0.43 -4.52 15.74
CA LEU A 182 1.37 -4.02 14.75
C LEU A 182 0.78 -4.15 13.33
N VAL A 183 0.31 -3.02 12.81
CA VAL A 183 -0.15 -2.84 11.42
C VAL A 183 0.68 -1.74 10.78
N ASP A 184 1.03 -1.88 9.50
CA ASP A 184 1.62 -0.81 8.69
C ASP A 184 0.88 -0.68 7.34
N VAL A 185 0.79 0.55 6.84
CA VAL A 185 0.12 0.89 5.58
C VAL A 185 0.99 1.93 4.87
N ARG A 186 1.48 1.59 3.68
CA ARG A 186 2.40 2.46 2.91
C ARG A 186 2.01 2.53 1.44
N MET A 187 2.15 3.69 0.83
CA MET A 187 2.17 3.81 -0.63
C MET A 187 3.57 3.43 -1.15
N ILE A 188 3.62 2.65 -2.22
CA ILE A 188 4.85 2.22 -2.88
C ILE A 188 4.73 2.39 -4.41
N ASP A 189 5.83 2.16 -5.13
CA ASP A 189 5.90 2.20 -6.60
C ASP A 189 5.57 3.59 -7.19
N PHE A 190 6.39 4.60 -6.91
CA PHE A 190 6.24 5.97 -7.43
C PHE A 190 6.86 6.21 -8.82
N ALA A 191 7.28 5.16 -9.52
CA ALA A 191 8.01 5.28 -10.80
C ALA A 191 7.21 5.98 -11.92
N HIS A 192 5.88 6.02 -11.80
CA HIS A 192 4.99 6.71 -12.74
C HIS A 192 4.10 7.74 -12.01
N ALA A 193 4.53 8.22 -10.84
CA ALA A 193 3.88 9.34 -10.19
C ALA A 193 4.28 10.66 -10.88
N THR A 194 3.36 11.61 -10.97
CA THR A 194 3.59 12.95 -11.53
C THR A 194 2.84 14.01 -10.71
N TYR A 195 3.23 15.27 -10.86
CA TYR A 195 2.59 16.44 -10.28
C TYR A 195 2.94 17.68 -11.13
N GLU A 196 2.28 18.81 -10.89
CA GLU A 196 2.54 20.05 -11.64
C GLU A 196 4.01 20.50 -11.53
N GLY A 197 4.66 20.68 -12.67
CA GLY A 197 6.07 21.11 -12.76
C GLY A 197 7.10 19.97 -12.65
N PHE A 198 6.67 18.70 -12.61
CA PHE A 198 7.57 17.56 -12.63
C PHE A 198 8.05 17.23 -14.06
N GLN A 199 9.37 17.16 -14.29
CA GLN A 199 10.00 16.69 -15.55
C GLN A 199 9.44 17.26 -16.86
N ASP A 200 9.15 18.57 -16.90
CA ASP A 200 8.53 19.24 -18.07
C ASP A 200 7.18 18.62 -18.50
N ASP A 201 6.45 17.97 -17.58
CA ASP A 201 5.15 17.38 -17.84
C ASP A 201 4.15 18.47 -18.26
N SER A 202 3.77 18.43 -19.54
CA SER A 202 2.78 19.34 -20.14
C SER A 202 1.33 19.04 -19.71
N SER A 203 1.10 17.94 -19.00
CA SER A 203 -0.24 17.48 -18.60
C SER A 203 -0.72 18.25 -17.38
N LEU A 204 -1.66 19.17 -17.57
CA LEU A 204 -2.26 19.91 -16.47
C LEU A 204 -3.31 19.04 -15.76
N HIS A 205 -2.94 18.48 -14.62
CA HIS A 205 -3.84 17.79 -13.71
C HIS A 205 -4.42 18.78 -12.70
N ILE A 206 -5.74 18.84 -12.58
CA ILE A 206 -6.43 19.66 -11.58
C ILE A 206 -7.02 18.74 -10.50
N GLY A 207 -6.97 19.17 -9.24
CA GLY A 207 -7.52 18.41 -8.12
C GLY A 207 -6.67 17.22 -7.69
N PRO A 208 -7.12 16.48 -6.67
CA PRO A 208 -6.44 15.28 -6.18
C PRO A 208 -6.60 14.09 -7.13
N ASP A 209 -5.85 13.00 -6.89
CA ASP A 209 -5.94 11.76 -7.66
C ASP A 209 -7.24 11.00 -7.33
N SER A 210 -8.33 11.37 -8.01
CA SER A 210 -9.64 10.76 -7.83
C SER A 210 -9.67 9.26 -8.12
N GLY A 211 -8.78 8.76 -8.99
CA GLY A 211 -8.71 7.34 -9.30
C GLY A 211 -8.13 6.54 -8.14
N PHE A 212 -7.04 7.03 -7.55
CA PHE A 212 -6.45 6.39 -6.36
C PHE A 212 -7.41 6.48 -5.16
N ILE A 213 -7.98 7.67 -4.93
CA ILE A 213 -8.93 7.92 -3.82
C ILE A 213 -10.15 7.00 -3.95
N PHE A 214 -10.74 6.87 -5.14
CA PHE A 214 -11.86 5.94 -5.36
C PHE A 214 -11.52 4.50 -4.97
N GLY A 215 -10.31 4.03 -5.31
CA GLY A 215 -9.85 2.70 -4.90
C GLY A 215 -9.66 2.55 -3.39
N LEU A 216 -9.18 3.62 -2.73
CA LEU A 216 -8.97 3.66 -1.29
C LEU A 216 -10.30 3.67 -0.52
N GLU A 217 -11.28 4.45 -0.99
CA GLU A 217 -12.63 4.48 -0.41
C GLU A 217 -13.32 3.13 -0.49
N ASN A 218 -13.30 2.48 -1.66
CA ASN A 218 -13.88 1.15 -1.80
C ASN A 218 -13.17 0.10 -0.92
N LEU A 219 -11.85 0.21 -0.75
CA LEU A 219 -11.11 -0.68 0.15
C LEU A 219 -11.54 -0.48 1.61
N ILE A 220 -11.67 0.78 2.05
CA ILE A 220 -12.16 1.15 3.38
C ILE A 220 -13.57 0.57 3.60
N ASP A 221 -14.47 0.72 2.63
CA ASP A 221 -15.84 0.22 2.71
C ASP A 221 -15.90 -1.31 2.79
N VAL A 222 -15.07 -2.01 2.02
CA VAL A 222 -14.98 -3.49 2.09
C VAL A 222 -14.45 -3.93 3.46
N LEU A 223 -13.42 -3.26 4.02
CA LEU A 223 -12.92 -3.59 5.35
C LEU A 223 -13.96 -3.34 6.46
N LYS A 224 -14.70 -2.23 6.39
CA LYS A 224 -15.83 -1.94 7.28
C LYS A 224 -16.90 -3.02 7.17
N HIS A 225 -17.28 -3.39 5.95
CA HIS A 225 -18.26 -4.46 5.69
C HIS A 225 -17.81 -5.81 6.26
N ILE A 226 -16.54 -6.20 6.09
CA ILE A 226 -15.99 -7.42 6.70
C ILE A 226 -16.08 -7.34 8.22
N SER A 227 -15.70 -6.21 8.82
CA SER A 227 -15.80 -6.02 10.27
C SER A 227 -17.24 -6.23 10.76
N ASP A 228 -18.21 -5.55 10.15
CA ASP A 228 -19.61 -5.62 10.56
C ASP A 228 -20.21 -7.02 10.38
N LYS A 229 -19.89 -7.67 9.26
CA LYS A 229 -20.40 -9.00 8.88
C LYS A 229 -19.96 -10.11 9.83
N TYR A 230 -18.76 -10.01 10.41
CA TYR A 230 -18.16 -11.07 11.23
C TYR A 230 -18.01 -10.69 12.72
N SER A 231 -18.46 -9.51 13.14
CA SER A 231 -18.49 -9.09 14.56
C SER A 231 -19.73 -9.59 15.33
N ALA A 232 -20.61 -10.37 14.67
CA ALA A 232 -21.86 -10.89 15.23
C ALA A 232 -21.71 -12.29 15.84
#